data_AF-A0AAW1CKF7-F1
#
_entry.id   AF-A0AAW1CKF7-F1
#
_cell.length_a   1.000
_cell.length_b   1.000
_cell.length_c   1.000
_cell.angle_alpha   90.00
_cell.angle_beta   90.00
_cell.angle_gamma   90.00
#
_symmetry.space_group_name_H-M   'P 1'
#
loop_
_entity.id
_entity.type
_entity.pdbx_description
1 polymer ?
#
loop_
_entity_poly.entity_id
_entity_poly.type
_entity_poly.pdbx_seq_one_letter_code
_entity_poly.pdbx_strand_id
1 'polypeptide(L)'
;MDGALILIPYDADRDHSPGLFGGHKAHWGVLCGLILDGTDCVFVARQGKSVHPALWPLDQLNISNLNLIEIDPKRLSLNADYVIYDLAKSLRGMYIVLTPIK
;
A
#
# COMPACT_ATOMS: atom_id res chain seq x y z
N MET A 1 15.49 10.83 -7.66
CA MET A 1 15.04 9.99 -6.52
C MET A 1 16.27 9.22 -6.08
N ASP A 2 16.99 9.71 -5.08
CA ASP A 2 18.25 9.12 -4.62
C ASP A 2 17.97 7.87 -3.76
N GLY A 3 17.46 6.81 -4.37
CA GLY A 3 17.14 5.55 -3.67
C GLY A 3 16.04 5.66 -2.61
N ALA A 4 15.09 6.58 -2.78
CA ALA A 4 13.99 6.76 -1.83
C ALA A 4 13.09 5.52 -1.79
N LEU A 5 12.68 5.13 -0.58
CA LEU A 5 11.66 4.09 -0.38
C LEU A 5 10.28 4.75 -0.43
N ILE A 6 9.28 4.05 -0.95
CA ILE A 6 7.90 4.54 -0.95
C ILE A 6 7.06 3.67 -0.03
N LEU A 7 6.37 4.29 0.92
CA LEU A 7 5.34 3.62 1.71
C LEU A 7 3.98 3.88 1.05
N ILE A 8 3.28 2.82 0.69
CA ILE A 8 1.98 2.90 0.00
C ILE A 8 0.92 2.10 0.76
N PRO A 9 -0.25 2.67 1.02
CA PRO A 9 -1.36 1.90 1.57
C PRO A 9 -2.06 1.15 0.43
N TYR A 10 -2.47 -0.07 0.70
CA TYR A 10 -3.17 -0.93 -0.26
C TYR A 10 -4.00 -1.96 0.50
N ASP A 11 -4.94 -2.61 -0.16
CA ASP A 11 -5.69 -3.72 0.42
C ASP A 11 -4.89 -5.02 0.26
N ALA A 12 -4.54 -5.70 1.37
CA ALA A 12 -3.73 -6.92 1.30
C ALA A 12 -4.60 -8.18 1.13
N ASP A 13 -4.32 -8.98 0.11
CA ASP A 13 -4.89 -10.32 -0.02
C ASP A 13 -4.15 -11.36 0.84
N ARG A 14 -4.59 -12.62 0.82
CA ARG A 14 -4.05 -13.72 1.62
C ARG A 14 -2.59 -14.03 1.29
N ASP A 15 -2.19 -13.88 0.04
CA ASP A 15 -0.80 -13.99 -0.43
C ASP A 15 -0.03 -12.65 -0.32
N HIS A 16 -0.68 -11.64 0.28
CA HIS A 16 -0.19 -10.28 0.45
C HIS A 16 -0.07 -9.45 -0.82
N SER A 17 -0.55 -9.96 -1.96
CA SER A 17 -0.67 -9.18 -3.19
C SER A 17 -1.70 -8.06 -3.06
N PRO A 18 -1.67 -7.05 -3.95
CA PRO A 18 -2.69 -6.02 -4.00
C PRO A 18 -4.06 -6.58 -4.33
N GLY A 19 -4.98 -6.46 -3.37
CA GLY A 19 -6.36 -6.91 -3.47
C GLY A 19 -7.36 -5.77 -3.52
N LEU A 20 -8.64 -6.12 -3.63
CA LEU A 20 -9.75 -5.17 -3.80
C LEU A 20 -10.85 -5.39 -2.74
N PHE A 21 -10.63 -4.92 -1.52
CA PHE A 21 -11.52 -5.09 -0.35
C PHE A 21 -12.11 -3.78 0.21
N GLY A 22 -12.17 -2.69 -0.56
CA GLY A 22 -12.75 -1.41 -0.15
C GLY A 22 -11.99 -0.65 0.94
N GLY A 23 -10.77 -1.07 1.28
CA GLY A 23 -10.00 -0.60 2.45
C GLY A 23 -10.16 -1.47 3.70
N HIS A 24 -11.00 -2.51 3.69
CA HIS A 24 -11.24 -3.33 4.88
C HIS A 24 -10.02 -4.19 5.26
N LYS A 25 -9.15 -4.47 4.30
CA LYS A 25 -7.87 -5.17 4.52
C LYS A 25 -6.68 -4.24 4.30
N ALA A 26 -6.88 -2.93 4.51
CA ALA A 26 -5.83 -1.94 4.35
C ALA A 26 -4.57 -2.33 5.16
N HIS A 27 -3.46 -2.29 4.45
CA HIS A 27 -2.12 -2.56 4.94
C HIS A 27 -1.12 -1.62 4.27
N TRP A 28 0.08 -1.56 4.83
CA TRP A 28 1.17 -0.78 4.27
C TRP A 28 2.15 -1.70 3.54
N GLY A 29 2.53 -1.31 2.33
CA GLY A 29 3.63 -1.89 1.58
C GLY A 29 4.78 -0.90 1.46
N VAL A 30 6.01 -1.40 1.46
CA VAL A 30 7.21 -0.61 1.17
C VAL A 30 7.69 -0.99 -0.23
N LEU A 31 7.64 -0.06 -1.16
CA LEU A 31 8.23 -0.20 -2.49
C LEU A 31 9.71 0.16 -2.39
N CYS A 32 10.56 -0.81 -2.67
CA CYS A 32 12.02 -0.70 -2.51
C CYS A 32 12.78 -0.80 -3.83
N GLY A 33 12.07 -0.97 -4.95
CA GLY A 33 12.67 -1.00 -6.27
C GLY A 33 11.61 -1.09 -7.36
N LEU A 34 12.05 -0.95 -8.60
CA LEU A 34 11.21 -1.04 -9.79
C LEU A 34 11.93 -1.85 -10.86
N ILE A 35 11.19 -2.72 -11.54
CA ILE A 35 11.62 -3.44 -12.73
C ILE A 35 10.82 -2.89 -13.91
N LEU A 36 11.54 -2.53 -14.98
CA LEU A 36 10.98 -2.03 -16.23
C LEU A 36 11.29 -3.02 -17.35
N ASP A 37 10.26 -3.43 -18.09
CA ASP A 37 10.40 -4.23 -19.31
C ASP A 37 9.53 -3.62 -20.42
N GLY A 38 10.15 -2.84 -21.31
CA GLY A 38 9.43 -2.05 -22.30
C GLY A 38 8.50 -1.03 -21.65
N THR A 39 7.19 -1.24 -21.83
CA THR A 39 6.12 -0.43 -21.20
C THR A 39 5.61 -1.00 -19.89
N ASP A 40 6.02 -2.23 -19.53
CA ASP A 40 5.57 -2.90 -18.32
C ASP A 40 6.40 -2.46 -17.12
N CYS A 41 5.72 -2.30 -16.00
CA CYS A 41 6.25 -1.68 -14.80
C CYS A 41 5.80 -2.47 -13.57
N VAL A 42 6.76 -3.04 -12.84
CA VAL A 42 6.50 -3.89 -11.67
C VAL A 42 7.34 -3.41 -10.51
N PHE A 43 6.69 -3.14 -9.37
CA PHE A 43 7.39 -2.77 -8.15
C PHE A 43 7.91 -3.99 -7.41
N VAL A 44 9.13 -3.86 -6.89
CA VAL A 44 9.65 -4.74 -5.85
C VAL A 44 9.15 -4.21 -4.52
N ALA A 45 8.33 -4.99 -3.84
CA ALA A 45 7.64 -4.58 -2.62
C ALA A 45 7.94 -5.50 -1.44
N ARG A 46 7.87 -4.92 -0.24
CA ARG A 46 7.93 -5.64 1.04
C ARG A 46 6.71 -5.31 1.88
N GLN A 47 6.25 -6.30 2.64
CA GLN A 47 5.12 -6.17 3.56
C GLN A 47 5.46 -6.83 4.90
N GLY A 48 4.84 -6.39 5.99
CA GLY A 48 5.28 -6.70 7.35
C GLY A 48 5.11 -8.15 7.82
N LYS A 49 4.38 -8.99 7.08
CA LYS A 49 4.04 -10.37 7.46
C LYS A 49 4.81 -11.45 6.70
N SER A 50 5.69 -11.08 5.76
CA SER A 50 6.50 -12.02 4.97
C SER A 50 7.95 -11.57 4.94
N VAL A 51 8.87 -12.54 4.90
CA VAL A 51 10.30 -12.32 4.72
C VAL A 51 10.70 -12.19 3.24
N HIS A 52 9.83 -12.61 2.32
CA HIS A 52 10.08 -12.60 0.89
C HIS A 52 9.57 -11.31 0.25
N PRO A 53 10.39 -10.61 -0.56
CA PRO A 53 9.90 -9.56 -1.44
C PRO A 53 8.88 -10.12 -2.44
N ALA A 54 7.94 -9.27 -2.85
CA ALA A 54 6.95 -9.58 -3.86
C ALA A 54 7.12 -8.64 -5.06
N LEU A 55 6.64 -9.09 -6.21
CA LEU A 55 6.56 -8.32 -7.44
C LEU A 55 5.10 -7.92 -7.67
N TRP A 56 4.81 -6.62 -7.67
CA TRP A 56 3.46 -6.09 -7.82
C TRP A 56 3.36 -5.25 -9.08
N PRO A 57 2.51 -5.61 -10.05
CA PRO A 57 2.22 -4.78 -11.20
C PRO A 57 1.73 -3.39 -10.76
N LEU A 58 2.24 -2.33 -11.40
CA LEU A 58 1.93 -0.93 -11.06
C LEU A 58 0.42 -0.67 -11.08
N ASP A 59 -0.25 -1.14 -12.11
CA ASP A 59 -1.69 -1.02 -12.33
C ASP A 59 -2.51 -1.72 -11.24
N GLN A 60 -2.15 -2.95 -10.85
CA GLN A 60 -2.83 -3.65 -9.75
C GLN A 60 -2.66 -2.91 -8.41
N LEU A 61 -1.43 -2.47 -8.12
CA LEU A 61 -1.15 -1.71 -6.91
C LEU A 61 -1.89 -0.37 -6.89
N ASN A 62 -1.93 0.34 -8.02
CA ASN A 62 -2.64 1.60 -8.16
C ASN A 62 -4.15 1.43 -7.96
N ILE A 63 -4.76 0.40 -8.57
CA ILE A 63 -6.18 0.13 -8.39
C ILE A 63 -6.48 -0.23 -6.93
N SER A 64 -5.63 -1.03 -6.27
CA SER A 64 -5.76 -1.33 -4.84
C SER A 64 -5.63 -0.08 -3.98
N ASN A 65 -4.65 0.79 -4.22
CA ASN A 65 -4.52 2.05 -3.48
C ASN A 65 -5.73 2.99 -3.69
N LEU A 66 -6.31 3.01 -4.89
CA LEU A 66 -7.51 3.77 -5.21
C LEU A 66 -8.80 3.15 -4.66
N ASN A 67 -8.78 1.89 -4.20
CA ASN A 67 -9.96 1.22 -3.67
C ASN A 67 -10.19 1.48 -2.17
N LEU A 68 -9.28 2.19 -1.50
CA LEU A 68 -9.33 2.48 -0.07
C LEU A 68 -10.44 3.50 0.22
N ILE A 69 -11.69 3.01 0.28
CA ILE A 69 -12.90 3.82 0.32
C ILE A 69 -13.36 4.03 1.76
N GLU A 70 -13.24 3.01 2.61
CA GLU A 70 -13.66 3.06 4.00
C GLU A 70 -12.81 2.17 4.90
N ILE A 71 -12.94 2.37 6.21
CA ILE A 71 -12.31 1.52 7.22
C ILE A 71 -13.24 0.36 7.54
N ASP A 72 -12.67 -0.84 7.73
CA ASP A 72 -13.42 -2.01 8.22
C ASP A 72 -14.17 -1.65 9.51
N PRO A 73 -15.51 -1.74 9.55
CA PRO A 73 -16.31 -1.46 10.74
C PRO A 73 -15.84 -2.25 11.98
N LYS A 74 -15.28 -3.44 11.79
CA LYS A 74 -14.72 -4.25 12.88
C LYS A 74 -13.54 -3.56 13.56
N ARG A 75 -12.69 -2.85 12.80
CA ARG A 75 -11.55 -2.10 13.37
C ARG A 75 -12.01 -0.92 14.22
N LEU A 76 -13.11 -0.29 13.86
CA LEU A 76 -13.71 0.79 14.65
C LEU A 76 -14.31 0.25 15.96
N SER A 77 -14.92 -0.93 15.91
CA SER A 77 -15.54 -1.56 17.09
C SER A 77 -14.53 -2.05 18.14
N LEU A 78 -13.25 -2.20 17.78
CA LEU A 78 -12.21 -2.73 18.64
C LEU A 78 -11.62 -1.71 19.64
N ASN A 79 -12.20 -0.50 19.75
CA ASN A 79 -11.77 0.56 20.67
C ASN A 79 -10.27 0.91 20.56
N ALA A 80 -9.71 0.69 19.37
CA ALA A 80 -8.35 1.09 19.07
C ALA A 80 -8.33 2.57 18.68
N ASP A 81 -7.35 3.31 19.20
CA ASP A 81 -7.14 4.74 18.92
C ASP A 81 -6.67 4.95 17.47
N TYR A 82 -7.56 4.75 16.51
CA TYR A 82 -7.31 5.09 15.12
C TYR A 82 -7.56 6.57 14.89
N VAL A 83 -6.52 7.29 14.45
CA VAL A 83 -6.68 8.65 13.92
C VAL A 83 -7.15 8.54 12.48
N ILE A 84 -8.41 8.89 12.24
CA ILE A 84 -9.06 8.78 10.94
C ILE A 84 -9.40 10.18 10.46
N TYR A 85 -8.88 10.52 9.28
CA TYR A 85 -9.21 11.75 8.60
C TYR A 85 -9.48 11.42 7.14
N ASP A 86 -10.65 11.81 6.64
CA ASP A 86 -11.10 11.74 5.23
C ASP A 86 -10.17 10.93 4.31
N LEU A 87 -10.45 9.64 4.14
CA LEU A 87 -9.57 8.71 3.43
C LEU A 87 -9.25 9.17 2.01
N ALA A 88 -10.20 9.82 1.34
CA ALA A 88 -10.03 10.35 -0.01
C ALA A 88 -9.00 11.49 -0.07
N LYS A 89 -8.80 12.22 1.04
CA LYS A 89 -7.82 13.30 1.15
C LYS A 89 -6.52 12.89 1.83
N SER A 90 -6.49 11.74 2.50
CA SER A 90 -5.33 11.32 3.31
C SER A 90 -4.61 10.09 2.75
N LEU A 91 -5.32 8.99 2.47
CA LEU A 91 -4.73 7.68 2.19
C LEU A 91 -4.97 7.20 0.75
N ARG A 92 -6.21 7.32 0.27
CA ARG A 92 -6.62 6.84 -1.05
C ARG A 92 -5.91 7.63 -2.15
N GLY A 93 -5.23 6.93 -3.05
CA GLY A 93 -4.47 7.58 -4.13
C GLY A 93 -3.15 8.20 -3.65
N MET A 94 -2.80 8.07 -2.37
CA MET A 94 -1.63 8.70 -1.77
C MET A 94 -0.54 7.67 -1.44
N TYR A 95 0.68 8.17 -1.34
CA TYR A 95 1.85 7.43 -0.87
C TYR A 95 2.78 8.39 -0.13
N ILE A 96 3.69 7.84 0.67
CA ILE A 96 4.69 8.60 1.42
C ILE A 96 6.06 8.26 0.87
N VAL A 97 6.82 9.28 0.49
CA VAL A 97 8.22 9.11 0.11
C VAL A 97 9.06 9.16 1.39
N LEU A 98 9.75 8.07 1.69
CA LEU A 98 10.69 7.97 2.80
C LEU A 98 12.06 8.47 2.34
N THR A 99 12.43 9.65 2.81
CA THR A 99 13.76 10.21 2.59
C THR A 99 14.69 9.86 3.76
N PRO A 100 15.95 9.49 3.50
CA PRO A 100 16.93 9.29 4.58
C PRO A 100 17.01 10.53 5.49
N ILE A 101 17.04 10.30 6.80
CA ILE A 101 17.37 11.36 7.76
C ILE A 101 18.86 11.65 7.58
N LYS A 102 19.19 12.91 7.28
CA LYS A 102 20.58 13.37 7.14
C LYS A 102 21.28 13.43 8.50
#